data_AF-A0A3N5I0H8-F1
#
_entry.id   AF-A0A3N5I0H8-F1
#
_cell.length_a   1.000
_cell.length_b   1.000
_cell.length_c   1.000
_cell.angle_alpha   90.00
_cell.angle_beta   90.00
_cell.angle_gamma   90.00
#
_symmetry.space_group_name_H-M   'P 1'
#
loop_
_entity.id
_entity.type
_entity.pdbx_description
1 polymer ?
#
loop_
_entity_poly.entity_id
_entity_poly.type
_entity_poly.pdbx_seq_one_letter_code
_entity_poly.pdbx_strand_id
1 'polypeptide(L)'
;RPGIELGVELEAPRPGDIATCANKCVFCFIHQLPRGLRRSLYVKDDDFRLSFLHGNYITLSDLDEPSFERILEQRLSPLYVSVHATDPALRWALLGRPRHSAEILPRLERLAKAGIRVHAQIVLCPELNDGPHLERTVHDLAPLHPHVVTTAIVPVGLTRHRERLPSLRTLTDAEARDLVDTVAGWQARFLPRLASRFVFLGDEVYLQAGHPLPPAEDYEGFPIAEDGIGLVRRFEDGLAAARSRLRAGGAGRRLTVVSGALYAPRLERLLEGLPLPGLAARVVTVPNDFFGGSIGVAGLLTGHDIQRHLATLGELGDAVLVPAVALRDGDGVFLDDLTPADLARVLGVPVVAVEPSPRALLQALQGA
;
A
#
# COMPACT_ATOMS: atom_id res chain seq x y z
N ARG A 1 7.57 -11.24 -24.73
CA ARG A 1 7.72 -12.59 -25.36
C ARG A 1 7.54 -13.60 -24.24
N PRO A 2 6.62 -14.56 -24.34
CA PRO A 2 6.61 -15.69 -23.41
C PRO A 2 7.98 -16.37 -23.50
N GLY A 3 8.61 -16.62 -22.35
CA GLY A 3 9.93 -17.24 -22.28
C GLY A 3 9.91 -18.67 -22.82
N ILE A 4 11.09 -19.20 -23.16
CA ILE A 4 11.26 -20.62 -23.50
C ILE A 4 10.88 -21.42 -22.25
N GLU A 5 9.96 -22.37 -22.36
CA GLU A 5 9.65 -23.31 -21.28
C GLU A 5 10.91 -24.12 -20.96
N LEU A 6 11.45 -23.91 -19.76
CA LEU A 6 12.68 -24.56 -19.31
C LEU A 6 12.47 -26.05 -18.92
N GLY A 7 11.24 -26.57 -19.06
CA GLY A 7 10.88 -27.92 -18.60
C GLY A 7 10.97 -28.09 -17.08
N VAL A 8 10.98 -26.98 -16.33
CA VAL A 8 11.02 -26.94 -14.86
C VAL A 8 9.80 -26.19 -14.37
N GLU A 9 9.00 -26.86 -13.53
CA GLU A 9 7.90 -26.23 -12.81
C GLU A 9 8.39 -25.91 -11.39
N LEU A 10 8.34 -24.63 -11.02
CA LEU A 10 8.74 -24.20 -9.69
C LEU A 10 7.56 -24.43 -8.74
N GLU A 11 7.70 -25.35 -7.79
CA GLU A 11 6.75 -25.47 -6.70
C GLU A 11 6.80 -24.20 -5.84
N ALA A 12 5.63 -23.60 -5.59
CA ALA A 12 5.53 -22.53 -4.62
C ALA A 12 5.98 -23.04 -3.23
N PRO A 13 6.77 -22.27 -2.48
CA PRO A 13 7.21 -22.68 -1.16
C PRO A 13 6.01 -22.96 -0.25
N ARG A 14 6.07 -24.04 0.53
CA ARG A 14 4.99 -24.36 1.46
C ARG A 14 4.99 -23.32 2.58
N PRO A 15 3.85 -23.03 3.23
CA PRO A 15 3.81 -22.06 4.33
C PRO A 15 4.83 -22.31 5.46
N GLY A 16 5.22 -23.58 5.69
CA GLY A 16 6.25 -23.94 6.66
C GLY A 16 7.69 -23.71 6.20
N ASP A 17 7.89 -23.44 4.91
CA ASP A 17 9.20 -23.20 4.29
C ASP A 17 9.50 -21.69 4.14
N ILE A 18 8.52 -20.82 4.44
CA ILE A 18 8.63 -19.36 4.36
C ILE A 18 9.17 -18.85 5.70
N ALA A 19 10.27 -18.08 5.64
CA ALA A 19 10.82 -17.46 6.84
C ALA A 19 9.84 -16.41 7.38
N THR A 20 9.52 -16.50 8.68
CA THR A 20 8.57 -15.58 9.31
C THR A 20 9.25 -14.61 10.26
N CYS A 21 8.79 -13.36 10.27
CA CYS A 21 9.27 -12.31 11.16
C CYS A 21 8.97 -12.61 12.64
N ALA A 22 9.98 -12.54 13.50
CA ALA A 22 9.82 -12.67 14.95
C ALA A 22 9.67 -11.31 15.66
N ASN A 23 9.92 -10.20 14.93
CA ASN A 23 9.79 -8.85 15.47
C ASN A 23 8.39 -8.54 16.03
N LYS A 24 8.38 -7.68 17.04
CA LYS A 24 7.17 -7.21 17.73
C LYS A 24 6.99 -5.72 17.55
N CYS A 25 7.13 -5.26 16.30
CA CYS A 25 7.13 -3.83 16.00
C CYS A 25 5.91 -3.13 16.59
N VAL A 26 6.13 -1.93 17.14
CA VAL A 26 5.07 -1.14 17.79
C VAL A 26 3.91 -0.81 16.83
N PHE A 27 4.22 -0.73 15.53
CA PHE A 27 3.32 -0.46 14.42
C PHE A 27 2.89 -1.71 13.61
N CYS A 28 3.29 -2.93 14.02
CA CYS A 28 3.05 -4.14 13.22
C CYS A 28 1.56 -4.35 12.94
N PHE A 29 1.14 -4.22 11.68
CA PHE A 29 -0.26 -4.33 11.26
C PHE A 29 -0.89 -5.68 11.63
N ILE A 30 -0.13 -6.77 11.47
CA ILE A 30 -0.57 -8.14 11.76
C ILE A 30 -0.92 -8.33 13.25
N HIS A 31 -0.21 -7.66 14.16
CA HIS A 31 -0.53 -7.72 15.59
C HIS A 31 -1.83 -7.02 15.96
N GLN A 32 -2.33 -6.14 15.09
CA GLN A 32 -3.57 -5.37 15.27
C GLN A 32 -4.75 -6.04 14.55
N LEU A 33 -4.58 -7.26 14.02
CA LEU A 33 -5.66 -8.00 13.41
C LEU A 33 -6.51 -8.70 14.48
N PRO A 34 -7.85 -8.55 14.45
CA PRO A 34 -8.72 -9.32 15.33
C PRO A 34 -8.61 -10.82 15.01
N ARG A 35 -9.05 -11.68 15.93
CA ARG A 35 -9.15 -13.12 15.68
C ARG A 35 -10.27 -13.44 14.70
N GLY A 36 -10.17 -14.57 14.01
CA GLY A 36 -11.21 -15.07 13.13
C GLY A 36 -11.12 -14.58 11.69
N LEU A 37 -10.07 -13.82 11.35
CA LEU A 37 -9.74 -13.57 9.94
C LEU A 37 -9.05 -14.80 9.33
N ARG A 38 -8.92 -14.80 8.01
CA ARG A 38 -8.21 -15.87 7.29
C ARG A 38 -6.76 -16.05 7.77
N ARG A 39 -6.29 -17.30 7.78
CA ARG A 39 -4.95 -17.67 8.29
C ARG A 39 -3.79 -16.96 7.61
N SER A 40 -3.88 -16.74 6.30
CA SER A 40 -2.81 -16.11 5.51
C SER A 40 -2.51 -14.67 5.94
N LEU A 41 -3.48 -13.94 6.51
CA LEU A 41 -3.27 -12.57 7.01
C LEU A 41 -2.42 -12.51 8.28
N TYR A 42 -2.29 -13.61 9.01
CA TYR A 42 -1.49 -13.65 10.24
C TYR A 42 -0.03 -14.08 10.00
N VAL A 43 0.33 -14.40 8.75
CA VAL A 43 1.70 -14.75 8.40
C VAL A 43 2.51 -13.46 8.28
N LYS A 44 3.51 -13.31 9.16
CA LYS A 44 4.48 -12.23 9.06
C LYS A 44 5.61 -12.68 8.17
N ASP A 45 5.56 -12.30 6.90
CA ASP A 45 6.65 -12.60 5.98
C ASP A 45 7.91 -11.79 6.35
N ASP A 46 9.07 -12.44 6.35
CA ASP A 46 10.40 -11.81 6.41
C ASP A 46 11.38 -12.55 5.48
N ASP A 47 10.84 -13.22 4.46
CA ASP A 47 11.61 -14.06 3.55
C ASP A 47 12.23 -13.23 2.42
N PHE A 48 13.57 -13.22 2.37
CA PHE A 48 14.30 -12.47 1.36
C PHE A 48 14.02 -12.94 -0.08
N ARG A 49 13.56 -14.18 -0.28
CA ARG A 49 13.17 -14.68 -1.62
C ARG A 49 11.90 -13.98 -2.08
N LEU A 50 10.94 -13.80 -1.18
CA LEU A 50 9.69 -13.09 -1.48
C LEU A 50 9.92 -11.58 -1.58
N SER A 51 10.93 -11.05 -0.88
CA SER A 51 11.38 -9.67 -1.10
C SER A 51 11.84 -9.43 -2.54
N PHE A 52 12.72 -10.28 -3.04
CA PHE A 52 13.22 -10.18 -4.42
C PHE A 52 12.15 -10.48 -5.48
N LEU A 53 11.29 -11.48 -5.26
CA LEU A 53 10.32 -11.94 -6.26
C LEU A 53 9.02 -11.13 -6.28
N HIS A 54 8.57 -10.64 -5.14
CA HIS A 54 7.24 -10.05 -4.98
C HIS A 54 7.25 -8.66 -4.33
N GLY A 55 8.41 -8.16 -3.93
CA GLY A 55 8.52 -6.84 -3.31
C GLY A 55 8.15 -6.81 -1.82
N ASN A 56 8.12 -7.96 -1.16
CA ASN A 56 7.79 -8.03 0.26
C ASN A 56 8.90 -7.40 1.11
N TYR A 57 8.52 -6.55 2.05
CA TYR A 57 9.47 -5.84 2.88
C TYR A 57 10.03 -6.75 3.98
N ILE A 58 11.36 -6.81 4.07
CA ILE A 58 12.09 -7.57 5.09
C ILE A 58 12.83 -6.63 6.05
N THR A 59 12.94 -7.04 7.29
CA THR A 59 13.57 -6.22 8.35
C THR A 59 15.07 -6.40 8.43
N LEU A 60 15.61 -7.49 7.87
CA LEU A 60 17.01 -7.92 8.02
C LEU A 60 17.46 -8.17 9.47
N SER A 61 16.60 -8.02 10.48
CA SER A 61 17.00 -8.18 11.88
C SER A 61 17.00 -9.64 12.31
N ASP A 62 16.04 -10.43 11.81
CA ASP A 62 15.91 -11.86 12.12
C ASP A 62 16.64 -12.74 11.09
N LEU A 63 17.35 -12.13 10.13
CA LEU A 63 18.09 -12.83 9.09
C LEU A 63 19.47 -13.26 9.60
N ASP A 64 19.69 -14.57 9.64
CA ASP A 64 20.97 -15.16 10.04
C ASP A 64 22.10 -14.87 9.03
N GLU A 65 23.34 -15.02 9.48
CA GLU A 65 24.52 -14.71 8.66
C GLU A 65 24.62 -15.60 7.41
N PRO A 66 24.38 -16.93 7.46
CA PRO A 66 24.40 -17.76 6.26
C PRO A 66 23.36 -17.36 5.22
N SER A 67 22.14 -17.00 5.63
CA SER A 67 21.11 -16.52 4.70
C SER A 67 21.48 -15.17 4.13
N PHE A 68 22.08 -14.29 4.93
CA PHE A 68 22.57 -12.99 4.44
C PHE A 68 23.71 -13.16 3.43
N GLU A 69 24.70 -14.04 3.69
CA GLU A 69 25.76 -14.35 2.72
C GLU A 69 25.20 -14.93 1.43
N ARG A 70 24.19 -15.79 1.51
CA ARG A 70 23.50 -16.30 0.32
C ARG A 70 22.90 -15.20 -0.53
N ILE A 71 22.31 -14.16 0.08
CA ILE A 71 21.80 -12.98 -0.64
C ILE A 71 22.93 -12.31 -1.42
N LEU A 72 24.11 -12.14 -0.79
CA LEU A 72 25.28 -11.50 -1.40
C LEU A 72 25.85 -12.36 -2.55
N GLU A 73 26.07 -13.65 -2.31
CA GLU A 73 26.60 -14.61 -3.29
C GLU A 73 25.71 -14.72 -4.52
N GLN A 74 24.39 -14.81 -4.31
CA GLN A 74 23.41 -14.96 -5.38
C GLN A 74 22.96 -13.61 -5.98
N ARG A 75 23.42 -12.48 -5.42
CA ARG A 75 23.07 -11.11 -5.82
C ARG A 75 21.56 -10.89 -5.98
N LEU A 76 20.79 -11.35 -5.00
CA LEU A 76 19.33 -11.24 -5.03
C LEU A 76 18.93 -9.76 -4.96
N SER A 77 18.39 -9.23 -6.05
CA SER A 77 18.15 -7.79 -6.22
C SER A 77 17.01 -7.48 -7.19
N PRO A 78 16.10 -6.53 -6.89
CA PRO A 78 16.12 -5.63 -5.74
C PRO A 78 15.66 -6.30 -4.44
N LEU A 79 15.98 -5.70 -3.30
CA LEU A 79 15.41 -6.05 -1.99
C LEU A 79 14.58 -4.89 -1.46
N TYR A 80 13.52 -5.20 -0.75
CA TYR A 80 12.62 -4.23 -0.13
C TYR A 80 12.85 -4.31 1.37
N VAL A 81 13.37 -3.24 1.98
CA VAL A 81 13.93 -3.27 3.34
C VAL A 81 13.21 -2.29 4.25
N SER A 82 12.63 -2.82 5.31
CA SER A 82 11.99 -2.10 6.41
C SER A 82 13.04 -1.49 7.35
N VAL A 83 13.45 -0.24 7.06
CA VAL A 83 14.50 0.48 7.79
C VAL A 83 13.93 1.11 9.06
N HIS A 84 12.87 1.90 8.95
CA HIS A 84 12.18 2.65 10.03
C HIS A 84 12.99 3.71 10.78
N ALA A 85 14.25 3.46 11.10
CA ALA A 85 15.18 4.40 11.72
C ALA A 85 16.63 3.94 11.49
N THR A 86 17.60 4.84 11.35
CA THR A 86 19.03 4.45 11.32
C THR A 86 19.70 4.45 12.69
N ASP A 87 19.13 5.13 13.67
CA ASP A 87 19.59 5.06 15.07
C ASP A 87 19.33 3.66 15.66
N PRO A 88 20.38 2.93 16.11
CA PRO A 88 20.20 1.56 16.56
C PRO A 88 19.26 1.40 17.77
N ALA A 89 19.30 2.35 18.72
CA ALA A 89 18.47 2.27 19.92
C ALA A 89 16.99 2.54 19.60
N LEU A 90 16.73 3.55 18.76
CA LEU A 90 15.38 3.83 18.28
C LEU A 90 14.85 2.67 17.43
N ARG A 91 15.64 2.15 16.48
CA ARG A 91 15.23 1.02 15.65
C ARG A 91 14.93 -0.22 16.49
N TRP A 92 15.77 -0.50 17.49
CA TRP A 92 15.52 -1.61 18.43
C TRP A 92 14.20 -1.45 19.20
N ALA A 93 13.89 -0.23 19.65
CA ALA A 93 12.61 0.06 20.29
C ALA A 93 11.42 -0.10 19.34
N LEU A 94 11.51 0.45 18.12
CA LEU A 94 10.49 0.37 17.08
C LEU A 94 10.17 -1.08 16.68
N LEU A 95 11.17 -1.94 16.58
CA LEU A 95 11.02 -3.36 16.23
C LEU A 95 10.55 -4.26 17.39
N GLY A 96 10.31 -3.68 18.57
CA GLY A 96 9.84 -4.44 19.73
C GLY A 96 10.94 -5.28 20.37
N ARG A 97 12.16 -4.75 20.40
CA ARG A 97 13.32 -5.32 21.11
C ARG A 97 13.74 -6.69 20.58
N PRO A 98 14.12 -6.80 19.29
CA PRO A 98 14.62 -8.06 18.74
C PRO A 98 15.84 -8.56 19.52
N ARG A 99 16.03 -9.88 19.51
CA ARG A 99 17.17 -10.53 20.17
C ARG A 99 18.48 -10.35 19.42
N HIS A 100 18.39 -10.20 18.09
CA HIS A 100 19.52 -9.99 17.19
C HIS A 100 19.77 -8.49 16.94
N SER A 101 20.81 -8.16 16.17
CA SER A 101 21.20 -6.76 15.93
C SER A 101 20.07 -5.96 15.27
N ALA A 102 19.82 -4.78 15.82
CA ALA A 102 18.95 -3.78 15.23
C ALA A 102 19.69 -2.84 14.27
N GLU A 103 21.02 -2.98 14.13
CA GLU A 103 21.82 -2.12 13.25
C GLU A 103 21.54 -2.40 11.78
N ILE A 104 21.10 -1.37 11.06
CA ILE A 104 20.68 -1.49 9.67
C ILE A 104 21.75 -1.01 8.68
N LEU A 105 22.48 0.07 9.02
CA LEU A 105 23.48 0.67 8.12
C LEU A 105 24.60 -0.31 7.73
N PRO A 106 25.23 -1.08 8.65
CA PRO A 106 26.27 -2.02 8.26
C PRO A 106 25.77 -3.11 7.29
N ARG A 107 24.52 -3.55 7.43
CA ARG A 107 23.90 -4.51 6.52
C ARG A 107 23.64 -3.88 5.15
N LEU A 108 23.09 -2.67 5.10
CA LEU A 108 22.85 -1.95 3.85
C LEU A 108 24.16 -1.66 3.10
N GLU A 109 25.24 -1.31 3.81
CA GLU A 109 26.56 -1.12 3.21
C GLU A 109 27.10 -2.41 2.57
N ARG A 110 26.90 -3.57 3.21
CA ARG A 110 27.30 -4.87 2.65
C ARG A 110 26.49 -5.22 1.40
N LEU A 111 25.17 -4.98 1.42
CA LEU A 111 24.32 -5.14 0.25
C LEU A 111 24.77 -4.22 -0.90
N ALA A 112 25.05 -2.96 -0.60
CA ALA A 112 25.55 -1.99 -1.57
C ALA A 112 26.90 -2.41 -2.17
N LYS A 113 27.85 -2.88 -1.35
CA LYS A 113 29.15 -3.40 -1.82
C LYS A 113 28.99 -4.61 -2.74
N ALA A 114 27.96 -5.43 -2.54
CA ALA A 114 27.64 -6.57 -3.40
C ALA A 114 26.86 -6.18 -4.68
N GLY A 115 26.55 -4.90 -4.89
CA GLY A 115 25.81 -4.41 -6.06
C GLY A 115 24.30 -4.64 -5.97
N ILE A 116 23.76 -4.92 -4.78
CA ILE A 116 22.33 -5.17 -4.58
C ILE A 116 21.61 -3.84 -4.44
N ARG A 117 20.59 -3.64 -5.28
CA ARG A 117 19.63 -2.54 -5.17
C ARG A 117 18.65 -2.77 -4.03
N VAL A 118 18.36 -1.72 -3.26
CA VAL A 118 17.48 -1.72 -2.10
C VAL A 118 16.44 -0.61 -2.22
N HIS A 119 15.18 -0.96 -2.02
CA HIS A 119 14.08 -0.03 -1.76
C HIS A 119 13.86 0.03 -0.24
N ALA A 120 14.24 1.13 0.39
CA ALA A 120 14.05 1.33 1.82
C ALA A 120 12.64 1.82 2.13
N GLN A 121 12.08 1.40 3.26
CA GLN A 121 10.80 1.90 3.78
C GLN A 121 10.92 2.38 5.22
N ILE A 122 10.20 3.46 5.51
CA ILE A 122 9.99 4.04 6.81
C ILE A 122 8.48 4.10 7.06
N VAL A 123 7.98 3.21 7.91
CA VAL A 123 6.68 3.42 8.58
C VAL A 123 6.85 4.53 9.61
N LEU A 124 6.20 5.67 9.36
CA LEU A 124 6.27 6.86 10.20
C LEU A 124 5.27 6.77 11.34
N CYS A 125 5.80 6.78 12.57
CA CYS A 125 5.06 6.85 13.81
C CYS A 125 5.32 8.22 14.46
N PRO A 126 4.30 9.09 14.52
CA PRO A 126 4.41 10.37 15.20
C PRO A 126 4.96 10.21 16.62
N GLU A 127 5.81 11.16 17.04
CA GLU A 127 6.49 11.20 18.34
C GLU A 127 7.55 10.10 18.59
N LEU A 128 7.75 9.17 17.64
CA LEU A 128 8.74 8.09 17.77
C LEU A 128 9.88 8.25 16.76
N ASN A 129 9.58 8.30 15.47
CA ASN A 129 10.57 8.35 14.40
C ASN A 129 10.29 9.44 13.36
N ASP A 130 9.61 10.50 13.77
CA ASP A 130 9.35 11.71 13.01
C ASP A 130 10.40 12.81 13.30
N GLY A 131 10.20 13.99 12.67
CA GLY A 131 11.04 15.16 12.89
C GLY A 131 12.54 14.88 12.71
N PRO A 132 13.40 15.22 13.70
CA PRO A 132 14.85 15.01 13.61
C PRO A 132 15.26 13.55 13.40
N HIS A 133 14.49 12.59 13.90
CA HIS A 133 14.78 11.16 13.71
C HIS A 133 14.53 10.72 12.26
N LEU A 134 13.46 11.22 11.65
CA LEU A 134 13.18 11.00 10.23
C LEU A 134 14.25 11.64 9.35
N GLU A 135 14.59 12.90 9.63
CA GLU A 135 15.62 13.63 8.90
C GLU A 135 16.96 12.88 8.95
N ARG A 136 17.41 12.48 10.14
CA ARG A 136 18.62 11.66 10.31
C ARG A 136 18.56 10.38 9.47
N THR A 137 17.45 9.65 9.53
CA THR A 137 17.28 8.38 8.79
C THR A 137 17.42 8.59 7.28
N VAL A 138 16.76 9.61 6.73
CA VAL A 138 16.84 9.96 5.31
C VAL A 138 18.27 10.35 4.90
N HIS A 139 18.93 11.19 5.72
CA HIS A 139 20.28 11.67 5.45
C HIS A 139 21.36 10.59 5.61
N ASP A 140 21.17 9.62 6.50
CA ASP A 140 22.06 8.48 6.67
C ASP A 140 21.92 7.47 5.52
N LEU A 141 20.75 7.36 4.88
CA LEU A 141 20.51 6.48 3.73
C LEU A 141 21.03 7.07 2.41
N ALA A 142 20.99 8.40 2.24
CA ALA A 142 21.36 9.06 0.99
C ALA A 142 22.79 8.75 0.48
N PRO A 143 23.84 8.63 1.33
CA PRO A 143 25.19 8.23 0.90
C PRO A 143 25.27 6.83 0.29
N LEU A 144 24.28 5.97 0.51
CA LEU A 144 24.24 4.61 -0.03
C LEU A 144 23.63 4.56 -1.44
N HIS A 145 23.14 5.69 -1.97
CA HIS A 145 22.74 5.81 -3.38
C HIS A 145 23.97 5.61 -4.30
N PRO A 146 23.87 4.86 -5.42
CA PRO A 146 22.64 4.39 -6.08
C PRO A 146 22.14 3.01 -5.65
N HIS A 147 22.76 2.38 -4.63
CA HIS A 147 22.36 1.03 -4.21
C HIS A 147 21.13 1.05 -3.32
N VAL A 148 21.02 2.00 -2.38
CA VAL A 148 19.69 2.39 -1.89
C VAL A 148 19.06 3.26 -2.96
N VAL A 149 18.07 2.72 -3.66
CA VAL A 149 17.46 3.34 -4.84
C VAL A 149 16.38 4.33 -4.42
N THR A 150 15.55 3.93 -3.46
CA THR A 150 14.42 4.75 -2.99
C THR A 150 14.26 4.63 -1.48
N THR A 151 13.68 5.67 -0.88
CA THR A 151 13.23 5.70 0.52
C THR A 151 11.74 6.05 0.55
N ALA A 152 10.90 5.04 0.76
CA ALA A 152 9.47 5.16 0.98
C ALA A 152 9.19 5.67 2.40
N ILE A 153 8.28 6.62 2.54
CA ILE A 153 7.76 7.06 3.85
C ILE A 153 6.24 6.91 3.80
N VAL A 154 5.72 6.03 4.64
CA VAL A 154 4.29 5.73 4.74
C VAL A 154 3.82 5.94 6.19
N PRO A 155 2.63 6.52 6.43
CA PRO A 155 2.13 6.72 7.78
C PRO A 155 1.77 5.38 8.43
N VAL A 156 1.80 5.33 9.76
CA VAL A 156 1.37 4.14 10.49
C VAL A 156 -0.13 3.89 10.32
N GLY A 157 -0.48 2.71 9.80
CA GLY A 157 -1.85 2.20 9.80
C GLY A 157 -2.25 1.65 11.18
N LEU A 158 -3.27 2.25 11.79
CA LEU A 158 -3.78 1.83 13.11
C LEU A 158 -5.18 1.24 12.98
N THR A 159 -5.43 0.11 13.66
CA THR A 159 -6.77 -0.45 13.84
C THR A 159 -7.29 -0.19 15.27
N ARG A 160 -8.59 -0.37 15.50
CA ARG A 160 -9.17 -0.39 16.87
C ARG A 160 -8.73 -1.59 17.71
N HIS A 161 -8.21 -2.65 17.11
CA HIS A 161 -7.89 -3.91 17.80
C HIS A 161 -6.47 -3.87 18.39
N ARG A 162 -6.19 -2.84 19.21
CA ARG A 162 -4.86 -2.53 19.76
C ARG A 162 -4.78 -2.48 21.28
N GLU A 163 -5.79 -2.97 22.02
CA GLU A 163 -5.90 -2.84 23.49
C GLU A 163 -4.65 -3.26 24.28
N ARG A 164 -3.85 -4.20 23.75
CA ARG A 164 -2.62 -4.72 24.41
C ARG A 164 -1.32 -4.31 23.70
N LEU A 165 -1.40 -3.36 22.77
CA LEU A 165 -0.26 -2.87 22.01
C LEU A 165 0.17 -1.48 22.50
N PRO A 166 1.41 -1.05 22.20
CA PRO A 166 1.85 0.30 22.51
C PRO A 166 0.89 1.36 21.96
N SER A 167 0.66 2.40 22.75
CA SER A 167 -0.13 3.55 22.32
C SER A 167 0.57 4.25 21.16
N LEU A 168 -0.17 4.44 20.07
CA LEU A 168 0.26 5.16 18.87
C LEU A 168 -0.89 6.03 18.40
N ARG A 169 -0.57 7.09 17.66
CA ARG A 169 -1.54 7.91 16.93
C ARG A 169 -1.16 8.03 15.46
N THR A 170 -2.13 8.40 14.63
CA THR A 170 -1.90 8.78 13.24
C THR A 170 -1.40 10.23 13.16
N LEU A 171 -0.93 10.62 11.98
CA LEU A 171 -0.68 12.03 11.67
C LEU A 171 -1.98 12.82 11.81
N THR A 172 -1.85 14.08 12.21
CA THR A 172 -2.87 15.12 12.01
C THR A 172 -2.74 15.73 10.61
N ASP A 173 -3.78 16.40 10.13
CA ASP A 173 -3.74 17.05 8.80
C ASP A 173 -2.65 18.14 8.72
N ALA A 174 -2.33 18.79 9.84
CA ALA A 174 -1.25 19.77 9.92
C ALA A 174 0.12 19.09 9.78
N GLU A 175 0.36 18.01 10.52
CA GLU A 175 1.61 17.24 10.41
C GLU A 175 1.77 16.61 9.02
N ALA A 176 0.68 16.18 8.38
CA ALA A 176 0.71 15.68 7.00
C ALA A 176 1.14 16.77 6.01
N ARG A 177 0.65 18.00 6.16
CA ARG A 177 1.08 19.15 5.35
C ARG A 177 2.56 19.48 5.57
N ASP A 178 2.98 19.57 6.83
CA ASP A 178 4.38 19.84 7.17
C ASP A 178 5.33 18.76 6.64
N LEU A 179 4.90 17.49 6.64
CA LEU A 179 5.65 16.37 6.08
C LEU A 179 5.79 16.48 4.55
N VAL A 180 4.73 16.88 3.83
CA VAL A 180 4.79 17.13 2.37
C VAL A 180 5.82 18.21 2.06
N ASP A 181 5.78 19.34 2.76
CA ASP A 181 6.71 20.45 2.55
C ASP A 181 8.15 20.07 2.89
N THR A 182 8.34 19.31 3.98
CA THR A 182 9.65 18.81 4.40
C THR A 182 10.27 17.90 3.34
N VAL A 183 9.50 16.93 2.84
CA VAL A 183 9.99 16.00 1.80
C VAL A 183 10.24 16.72 0.48
N ALA A 184 9.39 17.67 0.08
CA ALA A 184 9.63 18.49 -1.11
C ALA A 184 10.98 19.25 -1.01
N GLY A 185 11.29 19.78 0.17
CA GLY A 185 12.59 20.41 0.46
C GLY A 185 13.78 19.44 0.33
N TRP A 186 13.64 18.20 0.79
CA TRP A 186 14.66 17.16 0.60
C TRP A 186 14.82 16.75 -0.87
N GLN A 187 13.72 16.51 -1.56
CA GLN A 187 13.71 16.15 -2.99
C GLN A 187 14.41 17.21 -3.84
N ALA A 188 14.16 18.49 -3.58
CA ALA A 188 14.84 19.60 -4.28
C ALA A 188 16.36 19.61 -4.07
N ARG A 189 16.84 19.14 -2.92
CA ARG A 189 18.28 19.00 -2.62
C ARG A 189 18.88 17.73 -3.21
N PHE A 190 18.13 16.63 -3.24
CA PHE A 190 18.62 15.34 -3.73
C PHE A 190 18.65 15.26 -5.25
N LEU A 191 17.65 15.80 -5.95
CA LEU A 191 17.55 15.71 -7.40
C LEU A 191 18.83 16.14 -8.16
N PRO A 192 19.44 17.31 -7.90
CA PRO A 192 20.69 17.69 -8.59
C PRO A 192 21.92 16.88 -8.14
N ARG A 193 21.90 16.27 -6.95
CA ARG A 193 23.04 15.55 -6.36
C ARG A 193 23.05 14.06 -6.70
N LEU A 194 21.88 13.44 -6.73
CA LEU A 194 21.67 12.00 -6.89
C LEU A 194 21.05 11.66 -8.25
N ALA A 195 20.62 12.66 -9.04
CA ALA A 195 19.77 12.47 -10.22
C ALA A 195 18.46 11.72 -9.89
N SER A 196 18.00 11.84 -8.64
CA SER A 196 16.78 11.25 -8.12
C SER A 196 16.27 12.10 -6.95
N ARG A 197 14.95 12.16 -6.80
CA ARG A 197 14.23 12.69 -5.63
C ARG A 197 14.49 11.86 -4.38
N PHE A 198 14.84 10.58 -4.55
CA PHE A 198 15.29 9.62 -3.54
C PHE A 198 14.26 9.26 -2.44
N VAL A 199 13.47 10.23 -1.97
CA VAL A 199 12.47 10.08 -0.91
C VAL A 199 11.08 10.24 -1.51
N PHE A 200 10.17 9.33 -1.19
CA PHE A 200 8.81 9.32 -1.74
C PHE A 200 7.79 9.08 -0.62
N LEU A 201 6.79 9.96 -0.55
CA LEU A 201 5.66 9.83 0.38
C LEU A 201 4.59 8.91 -0.19
N GLY A 202 3.98 8.10 0.68
CA GLY A 202 2.72 7.41 0.39
C GLY A 202 1.63 8.39 -0.02
N ASP A 203 0.78 8.00 -0.98
CA ASP A 203 -0.30 8.85 -1.49
C ASP A 203 -1.24 9.31 -0.36
N GLU A 204 -1.41 8.49 0.68
CA GLU A 204 -2.19 8.81 1.88
C GLU A 204 -1.77 10.13 2.53
N VAL A 205 -0.49 10.45 2.56
CA VAL A 205 0.00 11.70 3.17
C VAL A 205 -0.52 12.91 2.38
N TYR A 206 -0.45 12.88 1.04
CA TYR A 206 -0.97 13.95 0.20
C TYR A 206 -2.49 14.07 0.29
N LEU A 207 -3.19 12.94 0.33
CA LEU A 207 -4.65 12.90 0.45
C LEU A 207 -5.10 13.49 1.79
N GLN A 208 -4.46 13.11 2.89
CA GLN A 208 -4.74 13.66 4.22
C GLN A 208 -4.38 15.14 4.31
N ALA A 209 -3.25 15.56 3.74
CA ALA A 209 -2.82 16.95 3.72
C ALA A 209 -3.76 17.87 2.90
N GLY A 210 -4.62 17.29 2.05
CA GLY A 210 -5.42 18.04 1.07
C GLY A 210 -4.57 18.61 -0.08
N HIS A 211 -3.37 18.06 -0.29
CA HIS A 211 -2.41 18.55 -1.27
C HIS A 211 -2.64 17.90 -2.65
N PRO A 212 -2.36 18.57 -3.78
CA PRO A 212 -2.25 17.89 -5.06
C PRO A 212 -1.18 16.80 -5.01
N LEU A 213 -1.43 15.70 -5.70
CA LEU A 213 -0.42 14.65 -5.90
C LEU A 213 0.67 15.18 -6.84
N PRO A 214 1.93 14.77 -6.66
CA PRO A 214 2.99 15.06 -7.61
C PRO A 214 2.62 14.61 -9.04
N PRO A 215 3.16 15.26 -10.08
CA PRO A 215 2.99 14.78 -11.45
C PRO A 215 3.73 13.44 -11.64
N ALA A 216 3.40 12.69 -12.69
CA ALA A 216 3.88 11.31 -12.86
C ALA A 216 5.40 11.19 -12.96
N GLU A 217 6.07 12.18 -13.56
CA GLU A 217 7.52 12.26 -13.65
C GLU A 217 8.22 12.32 -12.29
N ASP A 218 7.55 12.83 -11.27
CA ASP A 218 8.10 12.97 -9.92
C ASP A 218 8.19 11.64 -9.17
N TYR A 219 7.50 10.61 -9.65
CA TYR A 219 7.56 9.25 -9.10
C TYR A 219 8.66 8.39 -9.74
N GLU A 220 9.40 8.91 -10.71
CA GLU A 220 10.59 8.27 -11.30
C GLU A 220 10.34 6.83 -11.80
N GLY A 221 9.18 6.62 -12.43
CA GLY A 221 8.80 5.31 -12.96
C GLY A 221 8.05 4.41 -11.97
N PHE A 222 7.65 4.93 -10.80
CA PHE A 222 6.84 4.23 -9.80
C PHE A 222 7.43 2.91 -9.27
N PRO A 223 8.73 2.86 -8.88
CA PRO A 223 9.41 1.61 -8.51
C PRO A 223 8.85 0.93 -7.25
N ILE A 224 8.10 1.67 -6.43
CA ILE A 224 7.58 1.26 -5.12
C ILE A 224 6.07 1.50 -5.02
N ALA A 225 5.35 1.39 -6.15
CA ALA A 225 3.91 1.62 -6.19
C ALA A 225 3.11 0.73 -5.24
N GLU A 226 3.56 -0.52 -5.06
CA GLU A 226 2.95 -1.49 -4.14
C GLU A 226 2.99 -1.04 -2.67
N ASP A 227 3.86 -0.09 -2.35
CA ASP A 227 3.94 0.55 -1.02
C ASP A 227 2.99 1.75 -0.87
N GLY A 228 1.98 1.84 -1.74
CA GLY A 228 1.00 2.93 -1.72
C GLY A 228 1.52 4.26 -2.29
N ILE A 229 2.57 4.24 -3.11
CA ILE A 229 3.24 5.44 -3.65
C ILE A 229 2.92 5.61 -5.14
N GLY A 230 2.08 6.59 -5.47
CA GLY A 230 1.71 6.93 -6.84
C GLY A 230 0.63 6.05 -7.45
N LEU A 231 -0.03 5.19 -6.67
CA LEU A 231 -1.19 4.40 -7.12
C LEU A 231 -2.33 5.31 -7.60
N VAL A 232 -2.60 6.36 -6.83
CA VAL A 232 -3.67 7.32 -7.15
C VAL A 232 -3.30 8.11 -8.40
N ARG A 233 -2.05 8.56 -8.50
CA ARG A 233 -1.58 9.29 -9.68
C ARG A 233 -1.68 8.44 -10.95
N ARG A 234 -1.22 7.18 -10.90
CA ARG A 234 -1.30 6.23 -12.02
C ARG A 234 -2.75 5.99 -12.45
N PHE A 235 -3.65 5.88 -11.48
CA PHE A 235 -5.07 5.70 -11.76
C PHE A 235 -5.67 6.94 -12.42
N GLU A 236 -5.45 8.14 -11.86
CA GLU A 236 -5.94 9.41 -12.40
C GLU A 236 -5.47 9.62 -13.86
N ASP A 237 -4.19 9.34 -14.14
CA ASP A 237 -3.63 9.42 -15.49
C ASP A 237 -4.22 8.43 -16.46
N GLY A 238 -4.31 7.17 -16.06
CA GLY A 238 -4.88 6.15 -16.93
C GLY A 238 -6.36 6.44 -17.20
N LEU A 239 -7.10 7.01 -16.25
CA LEU A 239 -8.49 7.42 -16.44
C LEU A 239 -8.60 8.61 -17.38
N ALA A 240 -7.76 9.64 -17.23
CA ALA A 240 -7.72 10.77 -18.14
C ALA A 240 -7.38 10.34 -19.58
N ALA A 241 -6.39 9.45 -19.74
CA ALA A 241 -6.02 8.90 -21.03
C ALA A 241 -7.16 8.05 -21.64
N ALA A 242 -7.80 7.20 -20.84
CA ALA A 242 -8.91 6.35 -21.31
C ALA A 242 -10.16 7.17 -21.64
N ARG A 243 -10.43 8.26 -20.91
CA ARG A 243 -11.54 9.18 -21.16
C ARG A 243 -11.51 9.76 -22.57
N SER A 244 -10.34 10.08 -23.11
CA SER A 244 -10.19 10.57 -24.50
C SER A 244 -10.68 9.59 -25.57
N ARG A 245 -10.76 8.30 -25.23
CA ARG A 245 -11.16 7.20 -26.13
C ARG A 245 -12.59 6.73 -25.87
N LEU A 246 -13.25 7.25 -24.83
CA LEU A 246 -14.65 6.93 -24.56
C LEU A 246 -15.51 7.45 -25.70
N ARG A 247 -16.29 6.55 -26.30
CA ARG A 247 -17.36 6.93 -27.22
C ARG A 247 -18.57 7.28 -26.37
N ALA A 248 -19.18 8.44 -26.64
CA ALA A 248 -20.47 8.79 -26.06
C ALA A 248 -21.48 7.71 -26.49
N GLY A 249 -21.95 6.93 -25.53
CA GLY A 249 -22.79 5.76 -25.80
C GLY A 249 -22.82 4.83 -24.60
N GLY A 250 -24.03 4.62 -24.08
CA GLY A 250 -24.33 3.75 -22.96
C GLY A 250 -25.81 3.89 -22.62
N ALA A 251 -26.46 2.79 -22.23
CA ALA A 251 -27.80 2.88 -21.67
C ALA A 251 -27.74 3.73 -20.39
N GLY A 252 -28.77 4.54 -20.12
CA GLY A 252 -28.83 5.29 -18.88
C GLY A 252 -28.82 4.33 -17.69
N ARG A 253 -27.73 4.32 -16.92
CA ARG A 253 -27.52 3.41 -15.79
C ARG A 253 -27.33 4.21 -14.52
N ARG A 254 -27.94 3.74 -13.44
CA ARG A 254 -27.73 4.24 -12.08
C ARG A 254 -26.82 3.26 -11.37
N LEU A 255 -25.64 3.68 -10.95
CA LEU A 255 -24.67 2.79 -10.32
C LEU A 255 -24.23 3.36 -8.98
N THR A 256 -24.02 2.48 -8.01
CA THR A 256 -23.34 2.82 -6.76
C THR A 256 -21.90 2.35 -6.85
N VAL A 257 -20.93 3.24 -6.62
CA VAL A 257 -19.50 2.92 -6.67
C VAL A 257 -18.92 3.03 -5.26
N VAL A 258 -18.52 1.90 -4.69
CA VAL A 258 -17.97 1.83 -3.34
C VAL A 258 -16.49 2.21 -3.35
N SER A 259 -16.08 3.07 -2.41
CA SER A 259 -14.68 3.37 -2.15
C SER A 259 -14.44 3.58 -0.65
N GLY A 260 -13.19 3.42 -0.23
CA GLY A 260 -12.73 3.85 1.08
C GLY A 260 -12.68 5.38 1.20
N ALA A 261 -12.77 5.88 2.42
CA ALA A 261 -12.88 7.31 2.74
C ALA A 261 -11.73 8.18 2.21
N LEU A 262 -10.53 7.61 2.09
CA LEU A 262 -9.35 8.36 1.69
C LEU A 262 -9.40 8.79 0.22
N TYR A 263 -9.94 7.94 -0.67
CA TYR A 263 -9.96 8.18 -2.11
C TYR A 263 -11.34 8.60 -2.67
N ALA A 264 -12.43 8.31 -1.95
CA ALA A 264 -13.79 8.54 -2.43
C ALA A 264 -14.06 9.98 -2.95
N PRO A 265 -13.64 11.07 -2.26
CA PRO A 265 -13.87 12.44 -2.75
C PRO A 265 -13.13 12.76 -4.06
N ARG A 266 -12.03 12.07 -4.35
CA ARG A 266 -11.33 12.20 -5.64
C ARG A 266 -12.02 11.40 -6.72
N LEU A 267 -12.40 10.16 -6.42
CA LEU A 267 -13.14 9.31 -7.34
C LEU A 267 -14.45 9.98 -7.79
N GLU A 268 -15.18 10.61 -6.87
CA GLU A 268 -16.42 11.34 -7.18
C GLU A 268 -16.18 12.43 -8.24
N ARG A 269 -15.20 13.32 -8.01
CA ARG A 269 -14.84 14.38 -8.97
C ARG A 269 -14.39 13.82 -10.33
N LEU A 270 -13.69 12.68 -10.34
CA LEU A 270 -13.27 12.03 -11.58
C LEU A 270 -14.47 11.49 -12.38
N LEU A 271 -15.44 10.90 -11.68
CA LEU A 271 -16.65 10.34 -12.30
C LEU A 271 -17.61 11.42 -12.80
N GLU A 272 -17.79 12.52 -12.05
CA GLU A 272 -18.58 13.69 -12.48
C GLU A 272 -18.07 14.27 -13.80
N GLY A 273 -16.75 14.20 -14.03
CA GLY A 273 -16.14 14.66 -15.26
C GLY A 273 -16.43 13.77 -16.48
N LEU A 274 -16.90 12.53 -16.34
CA LEU A 274 -16.97 11.61 -17.49
C LEU A 274 -18.03 12.02 -18.52
N PRO A 275 -17.71 12.01 -19.83
CA PRO A 275 -18.65 12.37 -20.90
C PRO A 275 -19.59 11.20 -21.24
N LEU A 276 -20.27 10.65 -20.23
CA LEU A 276 -21.17 9.51 -20.35
C LEU A 276 -22.62 9.97 -20.11
N PRO A 277 -23.31 10.51 -21.13
CA PRO A 277 -24.67 10.99 -20.98
C PRO A 277 -25.60 9.85 -20.52
N GLY A 278 -26.38 10.11 -19.47
CA GLY A 278 -27.31 9.13 -18.89
C GLY A 278 -26.71 8.23 -17.81
N LEU A 279 -25.39 8.25 -17.59
CA LEU A 279 -24.78 7.58 -16.45
C LEU A 279 -25.00 8.43 -15.18
N ALA A 280 -25.59 7.82 -14.15
CA ALA A 280 -25.67 8.36 -12.81
C ALA A 280 -24.87 7.44 -11.87
N ALA A 281 -23.57 7.69 -11.77
CA ALA A 281 -22.67 6.96 -10.89
C ALA A 281 -22.51 7.71 -9.57
N ARG A 282 -23.09 7.18 -8.50
CA ARG A 282 -22.97 7.71 -7.14
C ARG A 282 -21.79 7.05 -6.44
N VAL A 283 -20.76 7.83 -6.08
CA VAL A 283 -19.70 7.32 -5.21
C VAL A 283 -20.22 7.26 -3.78
N VAL A 284 -20.01 6.13 -3.11
CA VAL A 284 -20.36 5.92 -1.71
C VAL A 284 -19.10 5.64 -0.92
N THR A 285 -18.85 6.50 0.05
CA THR A 285 -17.78 6.32 1.03
C THR A 285 -18.23 5.33 2.09
N VAL A 286 -17.58 4.16 2.15
CA VAL A 286 -17.84 3.18 3.22
C VAL A 286 -16.82 3.39 4.34
N PRO A 287 -17.25 3.72 5.57
CA PRO A 287 -16.34 3.79 6.71
C PRO A 287 -15.85 2.38 7.06
N ASN A 288 -14.57 2.26 7.38
CA ASN A 288 -13.97 1.00 7.82
C ASN A 288 -14.26 0.77 9.32
N ASP A 289 -15.53 0.55 9.65
CA ASP A 289 -15.91 0.30 11.03
C ASP A 289 -15.18 -0.94 11.55
N PHE A 290 -14.96 -1.97 10.74
CA PHE A 290 -14.26 -3.20 11.16
C PHE A 290 -12.89 -2.94 11.80
N PHE A 291 -12.12 -1.99 11.25
CA PHE A 291 -10.83 -1.57 11.81
C PHE A 291 -10.89 -0.25 12.60
N GLY A 292 -12.06 0.34 12.82
CA GLY A 292 -12.23 1.52 13.69
C GLY A 292 -12.17 2.88 12.99
N GLY A 293 -12.25 2.92 11.66
CA GLY A 293 -12.45 4.14 10.87
C GLY A 293 -11.16 4.91 10.50
N SER A 294 -10.05 4.66 11.19
CA SER A 294 -8.74 5.27 10.88
C SER A 294 -8.14 4.78 9.56
N ILE A 295 -8.56 3.61 9.07
CA ILE A 295 -8.08 3.04 7.81
C ILE A 295 -9.03 3.41 6.68
N GLY A 296 -8.61 4.35 5.84
CA GLY A 296 -9.44 4.89 4.75
C GLY A 296 -9.25 4.22 3.38
N VAL A 297 -8.42 3.17 3.27
CA VAL A 297 -8.13 2.51 1.99
C VAL A 297 -9.20 1.48 1.59
N ALA A 298 -9.45 1.38 0.29
CA ALA A 298 -10.46 0.49 -0.28
C ALA A 298 -10.14 -1.01 -0.08
N GLY A 299 -8.86 -1.39 -0.13
CA GLY A 299 -8.43 -2.79 -0.03
C GLY A 299 -8.62 -3.44 1.35
N LEU A 300 -8.98 -2.66 2.36
CA LEU A 300 -9.23 -3.14 3.72
C LEU A 300 -10.71 -3.02 4.14
N LEU A 301 -11.61 -2.76 3.19
CA LEU A 301 -13.05 -2.79 3.43
C LEU A 301 -13.55 -4.23 3.60
N THR A 302 -14.44 -4.44 4.55
CA THR A 302 -15.10 -5.73 4.78
C THR A 302 -16.45 -5.81 4.08
N GLY A 303 -16.91 -7.02 3.76
CA GLY A 303 -18.24 -7.21 3.19
C GLY A 303 -19.34 -6.71 4.13
N HIS A 304 -19.18 -6.91 5.44
CA HIS A 304 -20.14 -6.45 6.46
C HIS A 304 -20.22 -4.92 6.52
N ASP A 305 -19.09 -4.21 6.44
CA ASP A 305 -19.10 -2.74 6.45
C ASP A 305 -19.81 -2.20 5.20
N ILE A 306 -19.51 -2.77 4.04
CA ILE A 306 -20.17 -2.42 2.77
C ILE A 306 -21.68 -2.69 2.88
N GLN A 307 -22.07 -3.90 3.27
CA GLN A 307 -23.48 -4.28 3.39
C GLN A 307 -24.24 -3.38 4.36
N ARG A 308 -23.68 -3.16 5.56
CA ARG A 308 -24.31 -2.33 6.60
C ARG A 308 -24.49 -0.90 6.10
N HIS A 309 -23.45 -0.32 5.51
CA HIS A 309 -23.52 1.07 5.06
C HIS A 309 -24.51 1.21 3.90
N LEU A 310 -24.43 0.35 2.89
CA LEU A 310 -25.34 0.38 1.74
C LEU A 310 -26.79 0.10 2.12
N ALA A 311 -27.07 -0.73 3.12
CA ALA A 311 -28.43 -0.98 3.61
C ALA A 311 -29.09 0.25 4.26
N THR A 312 -28.31 1.26 4.66
CA THR A 312 -28.86 2.54 5.15
C THR A 312 -29.20 3.51 4.01
N LEU A 313 -28.72 3.20 2.80
CA LEU A 313 -29.04 3.97 1.60
C LEU A 313 -30.37 3.45 1.02
N GLY A 314 -31.16 4.36 0.45
CA GLY A 314 -32.38 4.00 -0.27
C GLY A 314 -32.08 3.34 -1.62
N GLU A 315 -32.27 4.07 -2.72
CA GLU A 315 -32.00 3.53 -4.05
C GLU A 315 -30.49 3.33 -4.29
N LEU A 316 -30.08 2.09 -4.57
CA LEU A 316 -28.70 1.73 -4.94
C LEU A 316 -28.45 1.77 -6.45
N GLY A 317 -29.51 1.85 -7.26
CA GLY A 317 -29.45 1.79 -8.72
C GLY A 317 -29.46 0.36 -9.25
N ASP A 318 -28.91 0.17 -10.45
CA ASP A 318 -28.92 -1.06 -11.23
C ASP A 318 -27.83 -2.05 -10.81
N ALA A 319 -26.74 -1.57 -10.20
CA ALA A 319 -25.67 -2.39 -9.64
C ALA A 319 -24.79 -1.59 -8.66
N VAL A 320 -24.13 -2.34 -7.77
CA VAL A 320 -23.07 -1.84 -6.88
C VAL A 320 -21.73 -2.32 -7.40
N LEU A 321 -20.82 -1.39 -7.63
CA LEU A 321 -19.42 -1.66 -7.98
C LEU A 321 -18.59 -1.64 -6.70
N VAL A 322 -17.90 -2.74 -6.40
CA VAL A 322 -16.98 -2.86 -5.27
C VAL A 322 -15.53 -2.97 -5.76
N PRO A 323 -14.56 -2.42 -5.02
CA PRO A 323 -13.16 -2.50 -5.40
C PRO A 323 -12.65 -3.94 -5.29
N ALA A 324 -12.17 -4.54 -6.38
CA ALA A 324 -11.67 -5.91 -6.38
C ALA A 324 -10.45 -6.08 -5.45
N VAL A 325 -9.69 -5.01 -5.18
CA VAL A 325 -8.61 -5.00 -4.18
C VAL A 325 -9.06 -5.27 -2.75
N ALA A 326 -10.36 -5.18 -2.45
CA ALA A 326 -10.91 -5.60 -1.16
C ALA A 326 -11.15 -7.12 -1.08
N LEU A 327 -11.03 -7.81 -2.22
CA LEU A 327 -11.20 -9.24 -2.35
C LEU A 327 -9.84 -9.93 -2.41
N ARG A 328 -9.81 -11.19 -2.00
CA ARG A 328 -8.63 -12.04 -2.18
C ARG A 328 -8.50 -12.50 -3.64
N ASP A 329 -7.28 -12.42 -4.17
CA ASP A 329 -6.92 -13.00 -5.47
C ASP A 329 -7.30 -14.49 -5.54
N GLY A 330 -8.00 -14.86 -6.61
CA GLY A 330 -8.46 -16.22 -6.90
C GLY A 330 -9.79 -16.62 -6.25
N ASP A 331 -9.98 -16.31 -4.95
CA ASP A 331 -11.16 -16.77 -4.19
C ASP A 331 -12.35 -15.81 -4.25
N GLY A 332 -12.11 -14.52 -4.56
CA GLY A 332 -13.19 -13.54 -4.72
C GLY A 332 -13.98 -13.23 -3.44
N VAL A 333 -13.35 -13.38 -2.28
CA VAL A 333 -13.96 -13.15 -0.95
C VAL A 333 -13.34 -11.95 -0.23
N PHE A 334 -14.16 -11.23 0.55
CA PHE A 334 -13.73 -10.14 1.43
C PHE A 334 -12.92 -10.66 2.64
N LEU A 335 -12.39 -9.74 3.47
CA LEU A 335 -11.62 -10.08 4.68
C LEU A 335 -12.40 -10.92 5.71
N ASP A 336 -13.71 -10.82 5.69
CA ASP A 336 -14.70 -11.44 6.59
C ASP A 336 -15.46 -12.59 5.92
N ASP A 337 -14.86 -13.22 4.91
CA ASP A 337 -15.33 -14.41 4.17
C ASP A 337 -16.64 -14.24 3.40
N LEU A 338 -17.21 -13.03 3.36
CA LEU A 338 -18.36 -12.72 2.49
C LEU A 338 -17.94 -12.67 1.03
N THR A 339 -18.86 -13.04 0.14
CA THR A 339 -18.69 -12.90 -1.31
C THR A 339 -19.50 -11.72 -1.86
N PRO A 340 -19.14 -11.16 -3.03
CA PRO A 340 -20.03 -10.25 -3.76
C PRO A 340 -21.44 -10.83 -3.98
N ALA A 341 -21.57 -12.14 -4.17
CA ALA A 341 -22.86 -12.80 -4.34
C ALA A 341 -23.72 -12.77 -3.06
N ASP A 342 -23.10 -12.85 -1.88
CA ASP A 342 -23.80 -12.72 -0.60
C ASP A 342 -24.32 -11.30 -0.40
N LEU A 343 -23.49 -10.30 -0.69
CA LEU A 343 -23.92 -8.90 -0.68
C LEU A 343 -25.05 -8.66 -1.68
N ALA A 344 -24.96 -9.18 -2.90
CA ALA A 344 -25.99 -9.03 -3.92
C ALA A 344 -27.35 -9.59 -3.48
N ARG A 345 -27.34 -10.75 -2.79
CA ARG A 345 -28.55 -11.38 -2.25
C ARG A 345 -29.23 -10.51 -1.19
N VAL A 346 -28.43 -9.88 -0.32
CA VAL A 346 -28.96 -9.03 0.76
C VAL A 346 -29.41 -7.65 0.25
N LEU A 347 -28.64 -7.06 -0.65
CA LEU A 347 -28.89 -5.71 -1.18
C LEU A 347 -29.97 -5.69 -2.28
N GLY A 348 -30.31 -6.85 -2.86
CA GLY A 348 -31.32 -6.96 -3.91
C GLY A 348 -30.89 -6.42 -5.27
N VAL A 349 -29.60 -6.09 -5.43
CA VAL A 349 -28.99 -5.58 -6.66
C VAL A 349 -27.68 -6.33 -6.96
N PRO A 350 -27.28 -6.48 -8.23
CA PRO A 350 -25.98 -7.05 -8.59
C PRO A 350 -24.83 -6.31 -7.92
N VAL A 351 -23.87 -7.07 -7.38
CA VAL A 351 -22.61 -6.55 -6.83
C VAL A 351 -21.47 -7.07 -7.70
N VAL A 352 -20.71 -6.15 -8.28
CA VAL A 352 -19.66 -6.45 -9.26
C VAL A 352 -18.32 -5.98 -8.72
N ALA A 353 -17.36 -6.89 -8.63
CA ALA A 353 -15.98 -6.56 -8.31
C ALA A 353 -15.30 -5.91 -9.52
N VAL A 354 -14.65 -4.77 -9.28
CA VAL A 354 -13.99 -3.98 -10.33
C VAL A 354 -12.53 -3.84 -10.00
N GLU A 355 -11.67 -4.33 -10.89
CA GLU A 355 -10.22 -4.14 -10.78
C GLU A 355 -9.87 -2.66 -10.62
N PRO A 356 -8.82 -2.32 -9.84
CA PRO A 356 -8.39 -0.94 -9.57
C PRO A 356 -7.68 -0.33 -10.80
N SER A 357 -8.19 -0.60 -12.01
CA SER A 357 -7.67 -0.10 -13.26
C SER A 357 -8.70 0.81 -13.92
N PRO A 358 -8.25 1.89 -14.59
CA PRO A 358 -9.16 2.80 -15.26
C PRO A 358 -10.01 2.12 -16.34
N ARG A 359 -9.44 1.14 -17.06
CA ARG A 359 -10.17 0.38 -18.08
C ARG A 359 -11.31 -0.43 -17.48
N ALA A 360 -11.03 -1.19 -16.42
CA ALA A 360 -12.06 -2.00 -15.76
C ALA A 360 -13.18 -1.15 -15.19
N LEU A 361 -12.85 -0.01 -14.56
CA LEU A 361 -13.85 0.93 -14.08
C LEU A 361 -14.74 1.44 -15.21
N LEU A 362 -14.15 1.92 -16.32
CA LEU A 362 -14.93 2.42 -17.44
C LEU A 362 -15.81 1.34 -18.08
N GLN A 363 -15.32 0.12 -18.23
CA GLN A 363 -16.12 -1.01 -18.71
C GLN A 363 -17.30 -1.32 -17.79
N ALA A 364 -17.05 -1.39 -16.47
CA ALA A 364 -18.09 -1.62 -15.47
C ALA A 364 -19.16 -0.52 -15.47
N LEU A 365 -18.76 0.75 -15.64
CA LEU A 365 -19.70 1.87 -15.77
C LEU A 365 -20.57 1.75 -17.03
N GLN A 366 -20.01 1.32 -18.15
CA GLN A 366 -20.74 1.13 -19.41
C GLN A 366 -21.57 -0.15 -19.45
N GLY A 367 -21.32 -1.11 -18.54
CA GLY A 367 -22.04 -2.39 -18.47
C GLY A 367 -21.50 -3.43 -19.45
N ALA A 368 -20.21 -3.32 -19.79
CA ALA A 368 -19.50 -4.16 -20.74
C ALA A 368 -18.64 -5.23 -20.06
#